data_AF-A0A7S2VP90-F1
#
_entry.id   AF-A0A7S2VP90-F1
#
_cell.length_a   1.000
_cell.length_b   1.000
_cell.length_c   1.000
_cell.angle_alpha   90.00
_cell.angle_beta   90.00
_cell.angle_gamma   90.00
#
_symmetry.space_group_name_H-M   'P 1'
#
loop_
_entity.id
_entity.type
_entity.pdbx_description
1 polymer ?
#
loop_
_entity_poly.entity_id
_entity_poly.type
_entity_poly.pdbx_seq_one_letter_code
_entity_poly.pdbx_strand_id
1 'polypeptide(L)'
;GFFSTCGGCEAPTAPLPEVLLLFDNARFFLTFVTSGQRTLIEFMGTRWFSSIFRATSMTYMMPAYVVFAGYSASTEPGRRDFHTVIKIGVVYSTAQILNLLMLRLGEPILSATKFGLLWLEVGTKYVEETGNCESCWKVEDWLAPAWALWYLPFVIVASTVLPLWWRLRYPLASAWALAAAVPCLKLSRDMGQGSLGQQWSLPLELLFAWFPLFVLGAVARERRWRPWEHRWGGLAGVAVLAALVWLPAAQTAIARGEFSPRGLCPQEVAGAQQQMWEYLSDMDAVNGLVGDDFFGRVAKTLLRMFASLVQACCVWGLLQATPRRRLRIVTGCGRRSLANYLFHPLSGVLISFLGAYGPPRADGTAPWWGELVAVLMTVVTSLLWMTPWAWKAVSLVVDPPLGWLLRPASPKGAEGALGAEAGTPLDACGSTERRDVESGGDDAGGRGAANAECAVWADAATGPPAVRCGCACACAHLPAAPTSRVLEAAPGIPASAAAAFVGGA
;
A
#
# COMPACT_ATOMS: atom_id res chain seq x y z
N GLY A 1 30.74 3.77 -21.52
CA GLY A 1 30.80 3.60 -20.05
C GLY A 1 29.81 2.54 -19.63
N PHE A 2 30.21 1.26 -19.75
CA PHE A 2 29.49 0.13 -19.17
C PHE A 2 29.96 0.02 -17.72
N PHE A 3 29.08 0.29 -16.75
CA PHE A 3 29.41 0.03 -15.35
C PHE A 3 29.50 -1.49 -15.14
N SER A 4 30.73 -1.98 -15.20
CA SER A 4 31.17 -3.19 -14.54
C SER A 4 30.77 -3.10 -13.07
N THR A 5 29.78 -3.88 -12.66
CA THR A 5 29.52 -4.18 -11.27
C THR A 5 30.65 -5.08 -10.79
N CYS A 6 31.78 -4.48 -10.43
CA CYS A 6 32.63 -5.09 -9.43
C CYS A 6 31.72 -5.42 -8.25
N GLY A 7 31.67 -6.70 -7.87
CA GLY A 7 30.99 -7.19 -6.68
C GLY A 7 31.66 -6.63 -5.44
N GLY A 8 31.53 -5.32 -5.25
CA GLY A 8 31.95 -4.60 -4.08
C GLY A 8 31.19 -5.18 -2.91
N CYS A 9 31.93 -5.62 -1.91
CA CYS A 9 31.41 -5.93 -0.60
C CYS A 9 30.54 -4.77 -0.13
N GLU A 10 29.22 -4.86 -0.33
CA GLU A 10 28.28 -3.97 0.31
C GLU A 10 28.54 -4.11 1.81
N ALA A 11 29.04 -3.05 2.43
CA ALA A 11 29.19 -2.99 3.87
C ALA A 11 27.88 -3.50 4.50
N PRO A 12 27.94 -4.38 5.51
CA PRO A 12 26.76 -4.99 6.09
C PRO A 12 25.79 -3.88 6.49
N THR A 13 24.72 -3.73 5.71
CA THR A 13 23.69 -2.72 5.95
C THR A 13 23.08 -3.05 7.31
N ALA A 14 22.96 -2.03 8.17
CA ALA A 14 22.33 -2.18 9.48
C ALA A 14 21.01 -2.95 9.32
N PRO A 15 20.72 -3.93 10.19
CA PRO A 15 19.54 -4.76 10.05
C PRO A 15 18.32 -3.85 9.97
N LEU A 16 17.56 -3.98 8.87
CA LEU A 16 16.36 -3.19 8.69
C LEU A 16 15.41 -3.44 9.85
N PRO A 17 14.74 -2.40 10.37
CA PRO A 17 13.70 -2.57 11.39
C PRO A 17 12.71 -3.65 10.95
N GLU A 18 12.38 -4.58 11.84
CA GLU A 18 11.47 -5.70 11.58
C GLU A 18 10.13 -5.24 10.98
N VAL A 19 9.64 -4.08 11.41
CA VAL A 19 8.41 -3.47 10.90
C VAL A 19 8.48 -3.16 9.40
N LEU A 20 9.65 -2.77 8.86
CA LEU A 20 9.81 -2.56 7.42
C LEU A 20 9.77 -3.89 6.65
N LEU A 21 10.33 -4.96 7.21
CA LEU A 21 10.26 -6.30 6.61
C LEU A 21 8.81 -6.79 6.53
N LEU A 22 8.03 -6.54 7.58
CA LEU A 22 6.60 -6.86 7.61
C LEU A 22 5.84 -6.13 6.50
N PHE A 23 6.04 -4.81 6.34
CA PHE A 23 5.34 -4.07 5.29
C PHE A 23 5.79 -4.45 3.89
N ASP A 24 7.08 -4.73 3.68
CA ASP A 24 7.55 -5.27 2.40
C ASP A 24 6.84 -6.60 2.08
N ASN A 25 6.78 -7.51 3.05
CA ASN A 25 6.09 -8.80 2.87
C ASN A 25 4.59 -8.60 2.63
N ALA A 26 3.93 -7.69 3.35
CA ALA A 26 2.50 -7.43 3.18
C ALA A 26 2.20 -6.81 1.81
N ARG A 27 3.05 -5.87 1.34
CA ARG A 27 2.97 -5.27 0.00
C ARG A 27 3.09 -6.33 -1.09
N PHE A 28 3.99 -7.30 -0.94
CA PHE A 28 4.09 -8.42 -1.88
C PHE A 28 2.74 -9.14 -2.03
N PHE A 29 2.14 -9.59 -0.91
CA PHE A 29 0.87 -10.31 -0.96
C PHE A 29 -0.25 -9.43 -1.52
N LEU A 30 -0.38 -8.19 -1.06
CA LEU A 30 -1.39 -7.27 -1.58
C LEU A 30 -1.29 -7.07 -3.08
N THR A 31 -0.10 -6.77 -3.59
CA THR A 31 0.07 -6.50 -5.02
C THR A 31 -0.14 -7.75 -5.84
N PHE A 32 0.30 -8.90 -5.33
CA PHE A 32 0.06 -10.18 -5.98
C PHE A 32 -1.45 -10.47 -6.11
N VAL A 33 -2.20 -10.35 -5.03
CA VAL A 33 -3.65 -10.62 -5.07
C VAL A 33 -4.39 -9.54 -5.88
N THR A 34 -3.96 -8.27 -5.83
CA THR A 34 -4.55 -7.19 -6.65
C THR A 34 -4.33 -7.46 -8.14
N SER A 35 -3.10 -7.79 -8.53
CA SER A 35 -2.75 -8.15 -9.90
C SER A 35 -3.53 -9.38 -10.36
N GLY A 36 -3.63 -10.41 -9.51
CA GLY A 36 -4.40 -11.61 -9.83
C GLY A 36 -5.89 -11.38 -9.97
N GLN A 37 -6.49 -10.59 -9.10
CA GLN A 37 -7.89 -10.18 -9.26
C GLN A 37 -8.12 -9.50 -10.61
N ARG A 38 -7.30 -8.50 -10.96
CA ARG A 38 -7.47 -7.73 -12.19
C ARG A 38 -7.24 -8.60 -13.43
N THR A 39 -6.26 -9.48 -13.37
CA THR A 39 -5.93 -10.40 -14.45
C THR A 39 -6.97 -11.51 -14.61
N LEU A 40 -7.63 -11.93 -13.54
CA LEU A 40 -8.61 -13.01 -13.59
C LEU A 40 -10.06 -12.52 -13.72
N ILE A 41 -10.28 -11.20 -13.85
CA ILE A 41 -11.62 -10.60 -13.92
C ILE A 41 -12.46 -11.15 -15.08
N GLU A 42 -11.81 -11.55 -16.18
CA GLU A 42 -12.45 -12.19 -17.35
C GLU A 42 -13.06 -13.57 -17.05
N PHE A 43 -12.67 -14.19 -15.93
CA PHE A 43 -13.22 -15.46 -15.46
C PHE A 43 -14.27 -15.23 -14.36
N MET A 44 -14.81 -14.02 -14.23
CA MET A 44 -15.94 -13.80 -13.33
C MET A 44 -17.09 -14.78 -13.61
N GLY A 45 -17.60 -15.40 -12.55
CA GLY A 45 -18.63 -16.43 -12.65
C GLY A 45 -18.10 -17.87 -12.77
N THR A 46 -16.79 -18.08 -12.96
CA THR A 46 -16.21 -19.43 -12.86
C THR A 46 -16.13 -19.88 -11.41
N ARG A 47 -16.04 -21.21 -11.22
CA ARG A 47 -16.00 -21.84 -9.89
C ARG A 47 -14.79 -21.36 -9.05
N TRP A 48 -13.62 -21.22 -9.65
CA TRP A 48 -12.38 -20.91 -8.91
C TRP A 48 -12.25 -19.42 -8.62
N PHE A 49 -12.44 -18.55 -9.61
CA PHE A 49 -12.42 -17.10 -9.41
C PHE A 49 -13.45 -16.64 -8.37
N SER A 50 -14.70 -17.10 -8.51
CA SER A 50 -15.81 -16.67 -7.65
C SER A 50 -15.64 -17.09 -6.19
N SER A 51 -14.88 -18.16 -5.92
CA SER A 51 -14.69 -18.68 -4.56
C SER A 51 -13.52 -18.02 -3.81
N ILE A 52 -12.44 -17.64 -4.52
CA ILE A 52 -11.18 -17.19 -3.88
C ILE A 52 -10.95 -15.68 -4.04
N PHE A 53 -11.13 -15.17 -5.26
CA PHE A 53 -10.76 -13.79 -5.60
C PHE A 53 -11.91 -12.80 -5.36
N ARG A 54 -13.16 -13.24 -5.56
CA ARG A 54 -14.35 -12.40 -5.35
C ARG A 54 -14.35 -11.75 -3.97
N ALA A 55 -14.09 -12.52 -2.93
CA ALA A 55 -14.19 -12.02 -1.57
C ALA A 55 -12.94 -11.29 -1.06
N THR A 56 -11.78 -11.52 -1.67
CA THR A 56 -10.52 -10.82 -1.33
C THR A 56 -10.37 -9.49 -2.06
N SER A 57 -10.96 -9.38 -3.25
CA SER A 57 -10.80 -8.28 -4.21
C SER A 57 -11.11 -6.88 -3.68
N MET A 58 -12.24 -6.69 -3.00
CA MET A 58 -12.80 -5.36 -2.76
C MET A 58 -12.74 -4.91 -1.29
N THR A 59 -12.69 -5.85 -0.35
CA THR A 59 -12.88 -5.53 1.08
C THR A 59 -11.63 -5.00 1.77
N TYR A 60 -10.41 -5.11 1.20
CA TYR A 60 -9.22 -4.65 1.95
C TYR A 60 -7.96 -4.27 1.17
N MET A 61 -7.83 -4.57 -0.13
CA MET A 61 -6.54 -4.35 -0.80
C MET A 61 -6.14 -2.88 -0.88
N MET A 62 -7.02 -2.04 -1.42
CA MET A 62 -6.78 -0.59 -1.48
C MET A 62 -6.75 0.06 -0.08
N PRO A 63 -7.69 -0.25 0.84
CA PRO A 63 -7.56 0.11 2.26
C PRO A 63 -6.18 -0.17 2.86
N ALA A 64 -5.59 -1.33 2.58
CA ALA A 64 -4.28 -1.70 3.10
C ALA A 64 -3.16 -0.82 2.51
N TYR A 65 -3.17 -0.55 1.19
CA TYR A 65 -2.23 0.40 0.60
C TYR A 65 -2.36 1.79 1.21
N VAL A 66 -3.59 2.25 1.45
CA VAL A 66 -3.88 3.53 2.09
C VAL A 66 -3.29 3.59 3.50
N VAL A 67 -3.48 2.55 4.33
CA VAL A 67 -2.83 2.45 5.65
C VAL A 67 -1.31 2.45 5.52
N PHE A 68 -0.74 1.74 4.55
CA PHE A 68 0.72 1.67 4.38
C PHE A 68 1.32 2.99 3.89
N ALA A 69 0.59 3.73 3.06
CA ALA A 69 0.97 5.09 2.66
C ALA A 69 0.92 6.03 3.85
N GLY A 70 -0.15 5.99 4.65
CA GLY A 70 -0.25 6.75 5.90
C GLY A 70 0.88 6.43 6.87
N TYR A 71 1.22 5.15 7.03
CA TYR A 71 2.36 4.73 7.86
C TYR A 71 3.68 5.26 7.31
N SER A 72 3.82 5.43 5.99
CA SER A 72 5.05 5.94 5.38
C SER A 72 5.12 7.47 5.37
N ALA A 73 3.99 8.16 5.55
CA ALA A 73 3.90 9.62 5.55
C ALA A 73 4.47 10.23 6.84
N SER A 74 5.05 11.43 6.73
CA SER A 74 5.46 12.23 7.90
C SER A 74 4.31 13.10 8.40
N THR A 75 4.27 13.29 9.71
CA THR A 75 3.37 14.22 10.40
C THR A 75 3.97 15.61 10.53
N GLU A 76 5.30 15.72 10.47
CA GLU A 76 6.03 16.99 10.48
C GLU A 76 6.24 17.49 9.06
N PRO A 77 5.98 18.77 8.76
CA PRO A 77 6.27 19.33 7.45
C PRO A 77 7.79 19.38 7.22
N GLY A 78 8.31 18.50 6.36
CA GLY A 78 9.73 18.46 6.03
C GLY A 78 10.01 18.38 4.52
N ARG A 79 11.26 18.68 4.14
CA ARG A 79 11.74 18.51 2.74
C ARG A 79 11.52 17.08 2.21
N ARG A 80 11.54 16.08 3.11
CA ARG A 80 11.34 14.66 2.76
C ARG A 80 9.93 14.37 2.25
N ASP A 81 8.92 15.05 2.77
CA ASP A 81 7.53 14.84 2.36
C ASP A 81 7.27 15.45 1.01
N PHE A 82 7.80 16.66 0.79
CA PHE A 82 7.75 17.31 -0.50
C PHE A 82 8.42 16.46 -1.60
N HIS A 83 9.59 15.88 -1.31
CA HIS A 83 10.24 14.94 -2.24
C HIS A 83 9.37 13.71 -2.53
N THR A 84 8.71 13.15 -1.51
CA THR A 84 7.83 11.98 -1.67
C THR A 84 6.61 12.32 -2.50
N VAL A 85 5.97 13.47 -2.25
CA VAL A 85 4.82 13.97 -3.01
C VAL A 85 5.19 14.19 -4.48
N ILE A 86 6.30 14.89 -4.76
CA ILE A 86 6.78 15.08 -6.14
C ILE A 86 7.04 13.73 -6.80
N LYS A 87 7.70 12.81 -6.11
CA LYS A 87 7.99 11.48 -6.65
C LYS A 87 6.72 10.74 -7.05
N ILE A 88 5.72 10.71 -6.17
CA ILE A 88 4.43 10.07 -6.47
C ILE A 88 3.74 10.80 -7.64
N GLY A 89 3.81 12.13 -7.68
CA GLY A 89 3.30 12.94 -8.78
C GLY A 89 3.95 12.61 -10.13
N VAL A 90 5.27 12.47 -10.16
CA VAL A 90 6.00 12.09 -11.39
C VAL A 90 5.67 10.66 -11.81
N VAL A 91 5.60 9.72 -10.86
CA VAL A 91 5.19 8.33 -11.15
C VAL A 91 3.77 8.31 -11.74
N TYR A 92 2.83 9.01 -11.12
CA TYR A 92 1.46 9.15 -11.63
C TYR A 92 1.45 9.73 -13.04
N SER A 93 2.14 10.86 -13.24
CA SER A 93 2.19 11.55 -14.53
C SER A 93 2.72 10.64 -15.63
N THR A 94 3.81 9.94 -15.34
CA THR A 94 4.46 9.06 -16.31
C THR A 94 3.60 7.84 -16.62
N ALA A 95 2.99 7.23 -15.59
CA ALA A 95 2.07 6.11 -15.79
C ALA A 95 0.83 6.51 -16.59
N GLN A 96 0.24 7.67 -16.32
CA GLN A 96 -0.91 8.19 -17.05
C GLN A 96 -0.54 8.51 -18.51
N ILE A 97 0.60 9.16 -18.76
CA ILE A 97 1.09 9.41 -20.13
C ILE A 97 1.30 8.10 -20.88
N LEU A 98 1.95 7.11 -20.26
CA LEU A 98 2.15 5.80 -20.87
C LEU A 98 0.80 5.13 -21.20
N ASN A 99 -0.18 5.24 -20.32
CA ASN A 99 -1.52 4.70 -20.55
C ASN A 99 -2.20 5.40 -21.74
N LEU A 100 -2.18 6.73 -21.79
CA LEU A 100 -2.73 7.50 -22.90
C LEU A 100 -2.02 7.19 -24.24
N LEU A 101 -0.69 7.02 -24.21
CA LEU A 101 0.08 6.58 -25.39
C LEU A 101 -0.31 5.17 -25.82
N MET A 102 -0.52 4.25 -24.88
CA MET A 102 -0.96 2.90 -25.17
C MET A 102 -2.37 2.85 -25.75
N LEU A 103 -3.31 3.63 -25.22
CA LEU A 103 -4.66 3.73 -25.75
C LEU A 103 -4.65 4.25 -27.21
N ARG A 104 -3.80 5.24 -27.51
CA ARG A 104 -3.74 5.86 -28.83
C ARG A 104 -2.94 5.08 -29.86
N LEU A 105 -1.74 4.62 -29.49
CA LEU A 105 -0.80 3.99 -30.42
C LEU A 105 -0.91 2.45 -30.39
N GLY A 106 -1.49 1.91 -29.33
CA GLY A 106 -1.61 0.47 -29.11
C GLY A 106 -2.89 -0.13 -29.65
N GLU A 107 -3.80 0.63 -30.26
CA GLU A 107 -5.11 0.13 -30.72
C GLU A 107 -5.01 -1.18 -31.54
N PRO A 108 -4.09 -1.34 -32.52
CA PRO A 108 -4.00 -2.60 -33.27
C PRO A 108 -3.63 -3.80 -32.39
N ILE A 109 -2.81 -3.60 -31.37
CA ILE A 109 -2.35 -4.64 -30.43
C ILE A 109 -3.44 -4.91 -29.38
N LEU A 110 -4.02 -3.85 -28.82
CA LEU A 110 -5.02 -3.93 -27.77
C LEU A 110 -6.33 -4.52 -28.28
N SER A 111 -6.81 -4.08 -29.45
CA SER A 111 -8.05 -4.60 -30.07
C SER A 111 -7.94 -6.06 -30.52
N ALA A 112 -6.72 -6.56 -30.70
CA ALA A 112 -6.46 -7.98 -30.97
C ALA A 112 -6.57 -8.88 -29.72
N THR A 113 -6.84 -8.30 -28.54
CA THR A 113 -6.92 -9.02 -27.27
C THR A 113 -8.18 -8.65 -26.51
N LYS A 114 -8.80 -9.61 -25.81
CA LYS A 114 -10.00 -9.36 -25.00
C LYS A 114 -9.70 -8.39 -23.85
N PHE A 115 -8.58 -8.60 -23.16
CA PHE A 115 -8.14 -7.70 -22.10
C PHE A 115 -7.77 -6.30 -22.63
N GLY A 116 -7.18 -6.22 -23.83
CA GLY A 116 -6.91 -4.94 -24.47
C GLY A 116 -8.17 -4.21 -24.91
N LEU A 117 -9.24 -4.92 -25.28
CA LEU A 117 -10.56 -4.30 -25.49
C LEU A 117 -11.16 -3.75 -24.20
N LEU A 118 -11.08 -4.49 -23.08
CA LEU A 118 -11.48 -3.94 -21.77
C LEU A 118 -10.69 -2.67 -21.42
N TRP A 119 -9.38 -2.67 -21.73
CA TRP A 119 -8.54 -1.49 -21.54
C TRP A 119 -8.97 -0.34 -22.45
N LEU A 120 -9.19 -0.62 -23.74
CA LEU A 120 -9.70 0.37 -24.70
C LEU A 120 -11.06 0.90 -24.26
N GLU A 121 -11.99 0.07 -23.79
CA GLU A 121 -13.33 0.47 -23.33
C GLU A 121 -13.26 1.46 -22.16
N VAL A 122 -12.38 1.21 -21.19
CA VAL A 122 -12.10 2.17 -20.10
C VAL A 122 -11.53 3.48 -20.65
N GLY A 123 -10.78 3.43 -21.75
CA GLY A 123 -10.27 4.59 -22.46
C GLY A 123 -11.28 5.27 -23.41
N THR A 124 -12.21 4.54 -24.04
CA THR A 124 -13.16 5.07 -25.02
C THR A 124 -14.40 5.64 -24.36
N LYS A 125 -14.85 5.09 -23.23
CA LYS A 125 -15.87 5.74 -22.39
C LYS A 125 -15.47 7.17 -22.05
N TYR A 126 -14.16 7.39 -21.89
CA TYR A 126 -13.57 8.70 -21.68
C TYR A 126 -13.54 9.59 -22.95
N VAL A 127 -13.38 9.01 -24.14
CA VAL A 127 -13.41 9.73 -25.43
C VAL A 127 -14.84 10.14 -25.83
N GLU A 128 -15.81 9.22 -25.74
CA GLU A 128 -17.20 9.44 -26.16
C GLU A 128 -17.93 10.46 -25.27
N GLU A 129 -17.73 10.41 -23.95
CA GLU A 129 -18.41 11.31 -23.00
C GLU A 129 -17.99 12.78 -23.16
N THR A 130 -16.79 13.06 -23.71
CA THR A 130 -16.32 14.44 -23.85
C THR A 130 -16.69 15.09 -25.20
N GLY A 131 -17.21 14.33 -26.17
CA GLY A 131 -17.67 14.86 -27.46
C GLY A 131 -16.59 15.57 -28.29
N ASN A 132 -15.31 15.30 -28.04
CA ASN A 132 -14.19 16.06 -28.60
C ASN A 132 -13.47 15.33 -29.72
N CYS A 133 -12.95 16.16 -30.64
CA CYS A 133 -12.10 15.79 -31.75
C CYS A 133 -11.11 14.68 -31.39
N GLU A 134 -11.14 13.57 -32.13
CA GLU A 134 -10.30 12.36 -31.98
C GLU A 134 -8.78 12.63 -31.92
N SER A 135 -8.34 13.86 -32.16
CA SER A 135 -6.92 14.21 -32.35
C SER A 135 -6.25 14.93 -31.16
N CYS A 136 -6.99 15.55 -30.24
CA CYS A 136 -6.40 16.46 -29.23
C CYS A 136 -6.48 15.90 -27.79
N TRP A 137 -5.31 15.69 -27.17
CA TRP A 137 -5.24 15.45 -25.72
C TRP A 137 -5.62 16.71 -24.98
N LYS A 138 -6.46 16.57 -23.96
CA LYS A 138 -6.75 17.66 -23.04
C LYS A 138 -6.05 17.45 -21.70
N VAL A 139 -5.88 18.52 -20.95
CA VAL A 139 -5.26 18.45 -19.61
C VAL A 139 -6.16 17.64 -18.66
N GLU A 140 -7.45 17.64 -18.92
CA GLU A 140 -8.47 16.88 -18.23
C GLU A 140 -8.22 15.37 -18.33
N ASP A 141 -7.73 14.89 -19.49
CA ASP A 141 -7.40 13.46 -19.73
C ASP A 141 -6.25 12.98 -18.85
N TRP A 142 -5.38 13.91 -18.46
CA TRP A 142 -4.31 13.64 -17.51
C TRP A 142 -4.81 13.60 -16.05
N LEU A 143 -5.94 14.26 -15.75
CA LEU A 143 -6.58 14.29 -14.44
C LEU A 143 -7.65 13.20 -14.25
N ALA A 144 -7.94 12.43 -15.30
CA ALA A 144 -8.83 11.28 -15.26
C ALA A 144 -8.02 9.98 -15.10
N PRO A 145 -7.65 9.58 -13.86
CA PRO A 145 -6.81 8.43 -13.62
C PRO A 145 -7.41 7.15 -14.17
N ALA A 146 -6.79 6.60 -15.21
CA ALA A 146 -7.19 5.31 -15.73
C ALA A 146 -6.78 4.17 -14.77
N TRP A 147 -7.53 3.07 -14.77
CA TRP A 147 -7.13 1.79 -14.16
C TRP A 147 -6.56 1.88 -12.72
N ALA A 148 -7.36 2.40 -11.79
CA ALA A 148 -7.02 2.52 -10.37
C ALA A 148 -5.80 3.42 -10.03
N LEU A 149 -5.25 4.16 -11.00
CA LEU A 149 -4.18 5.12 -10.75
C LEU A 149 -4.59 6.23 -9.77
N TRP A 150 -5.90 6.41 -9.54
CA TRP A 150 -6.50 7.39 -8.62
C TRP A 150 -5.97 7.29 -7.19
N TYR A 151 -5.48 6.12 -6.78
CA TYR A 151 -4.82 5.95 -5.49
C TYR A 151 -3.57 6.85 -5.34
N LEU A 152 -2.82 7.11 -6.41
CA LEU A 152 -1.64 7.97 -6.36
C LEU A 152 -1.99 9.45 -6.04
N PRO A 153 -2.93 10.11 -6.76
CA PRO A 153 -3.38 11.44 -6.39
C PRO A 153 -4.04 11.47 -5.00
N PHE A 154 -4.74 10.41 -4.58
CA PHE A 154 -5.20 10.29 -3.19
C PHE A 154 -4.04 10.41 -2.20
N VAL A 155 -2.96 9.62 -2.39
CA VAL A 155 -1.80 9.67 -1.48
C VAL A 155 -1.13 11.03 -1.50
N ILE A 156 -1.05 11.69 -2.65
CA ILE A 156 -0.52 13.06 -2.77
C ILE A 156 -1.34 14.02 -1.91
N VAL A 157 -2.67 14.05 -2.09
CA VAL A 157 -3.57 14.94 -1.36
C VAL A 157 -3.52 14.62 0.14
N ALA A 158 -3.66 13.35 0.52
CA ALA A 158 -3.67 12.91 1.90
C ALA A 158 -2.34 13.24 2.61
N SER A 159 -1.19 13.02 1.96
CA SER A 159 0.13 13.34 2.50
C SER A 159 0.35 14.86 2.64
N THR A 160 -0.22 15.65 1.73
CA THR A 160 -0.13 17.12 1.78
C THR A 160 -0.99 17.70 2.90
N VAL A 161 -2.17 17.12 3.12
CA VAL A 161 -3.11 17.55 4.17
C VAL A 161 -2.68 17.06 5.56
N LEU A 162 -1.97 15.93 5.65
CA LEU A 162 -1.63 15.27 6.92
C LEU A 162 -0.96 16.19 7.95
N PRO A 163 0.05 17.03 7.64
CA PRO A 163 0.70 17.88 8.65
C PRO A 163 -0.26 18.93 9.24
N LEU A 164 -1.20 19.43 8.44
CA LEU A 164 -2.24 20.34 8.93
C LEU A 164 -3.26 19.57 9.77
N TRP A 165 -3.66 18.39 9.30
CA TRP A 165 -4.60 17.52 10.00
C TRP A 165 -4.07 17.03 11.35
N TRP A 166 -2.76 16.83 11.45
CA TRP A 166 -2.09 16.36 12.66
C TRP A 166 -2.14 17.37 13.81
N ARG A 167 -2.45 18.64 13.52
CA ARG A 167 -2.63 19.70 14.54
C ARG A 167 -3.94 19.55 15.31
N LEU A 168 -4.86 18.72 14.83
CA LEU A 168 -6.12 18.44 15.53
C LEU A 168 -5.84 17.64 16.81
N ARG A 169 -6.64 17.89 17.86
CA ARG A 169 -6.53 17.17 19.15
C ARG A 169 -6.75 15.66 19.01
N TYR A 170 -7.63 15.26 18.09
CA TYR A 170 -8.01 13.87 17.85
C TYR A 170 -8.02 13.55 16.34
N PRO A 171 -6.85 13.50 15.68
CA PRO A 171 -6.76 13.48 14.21
C PRO A 171 -7.51 12.30 13.58
N LEU A 172 -7.42 11.12 14.20
CA LEU A 172 -8.13 9.92 13.73
C LEU A 172 -9.64 10.07 13.90
N ALA A 173 -10.12 10.43 15.09
CA ALA A 173 -11.56 10.59 15.34
C ALA A 173 -12.18 11.68 14.44
N SER A 174 -11.46 12.78 14.21
CA SER A 174 -11.86 13.82 13.26
C SER A 174 -11.90 13.32 11.82
N ALA A 175 -10.95 12.47 11.40
CA ALA A 175 -10.98 11.88 10.06
C ALA A 175 -12.21 10.97 9.88
N TRP A 176 -12.53 10.14 10.89
CA TRP A 176 -13.74 9.32 10.90
C TRP A 176 -15.01 10.15 10.84
N ALA A 177 -15.11 11.20 11.65
CA ALA A 177 -16.24 12.11 11.63
C ALA A 177 -16.39 12.82 10.28
N LEU A 178 -15.28 13.22 9.64
CA LEU A 178 -15.30 13.80 8.30
C LEU A 178 -15.79 12.78 7.26
N ALA A 179 -15.24 11.56 7.27
CA ALA A 179 -15.66 10.49 6.37
C ALA A 179 -17.15 10.15 6.51
N ALA A 180 -17.68 10.26 7.73
CA ALA A 180 -19.09 10.09 8.04
C ALA A 180 -19.94 11.27 7.51
N ALA A 181 -19.46 12.50 7.64
CA ALA A 181 -20.21 13.71 7.32
C ALA A 181 -20.24 14.04 5.81
N VAL A 182 -19.14 13.84 5.08
CA VAL A 182 -19.04 14.18 3.65
C VAL A 182 -20.15 13.56 2.77
N PRO A 183 -20.52 12.28 2.93
CA PRO A 183 -21.66 11.68 2.24
C PRO A 183 -22.97 12.47 2.40
N CYS A 184 -23.22 13.03 3.60
CA CYS A 184 -24.43 13.80 3.87
C CYS A 184 -24.50 15.13 3.12
N LEU A 185 -23.35 15.66 2.70
CA LEU A 185 -23.22 16.98 2.09
C LEU A 185 -23.54 17.00 0.59
N LYS A 186 -23.79 15.86 -0.06
CA LYS A 186 -24.00 15.73 -1.52
C LYS A 186 -22.90 16.38 -2.39
N LEU A 187 -21.76 16.74 -1.80
CA LEU A 187 -20.68 17.48 -2.47
C LEU A 187 -20.18 16.78 -3.75
N SER A 188 -20.23 15.44 -3.76
CA SER A 188 -19.84 14.56 -4.85
C SER A 188 -20.78 14.58 -6.04
N ARG A 189 -22.10 14.59 -5.79
CA ARG A 189 -23.14 14.52 -6.82
C ARG A 189 -23.20 15.82 -7.62
N ASP A 190 -23.05 16.95 -6.94
CA ASP A 190 -23.15 18.26 -7.57
C ASP A 190 -21.85 18.64 -8.30
N MET A 191 -20.69 18.15 -7.85
CA MET A 191 -19.46 18.24 -8.64
C MET A 191 -19.54 17.33 -9.86
N GLY A 192 -20.06 16.11 -9.75
CA GLY A 192 -20.12 15.13 -10.85
C GLY A 192 -21.05 15.47 -12.03
N GLN A 193 -22.05 16.35 -11.86
CA GLN A 193 -23.04 16.65 -12.91
C GLN A 193 -22.78 17.94 -13.70
N GLY A 194 -21.75 18.72 -13.35
CA GLY A 194 -21.32 19.87 -14.15
C GLY A 194 -20.33 19.46 -15.27
N SER A 195 -20.25 20.25 -16.35
CA SER A 195 -19.31 20.01 -17.47
C SER A 195 -17.84 19.90 -17.04
N LEU A 196 -17.51 20.40 -15.85
CA LEU A 196 -16.19 20.32 -15.22
C LEU A 196 -16.00 19.13 -14.28
N GLY A 197 -17.04 18.43 -13.83
CA GLY A 197 -16.88 17.32 -12.88
C GLY A 197 -17.41 15.96 -13.32
N GLN A 198 -18.00 15.83 -14.52
CA GLN A 198 -17.92 14.56 -15.24
C GLN A 198 -16.46 14.20 -15.61
N GLN A 199 -15.58 15.20 -15.75
CA GLN A 199 -14.20 15.02 -16.21
C GLN A 199 -13.21 14.71 -15.08
N TRP A 200 -13.49 15.13 -13.85
CA TRP A 200 -12.67 14.80 -12.68
C TRP A 200 -13.12 13.46 -12.10
N SER A 201 -12.62 12.37 -12.67
CA SER A 201 -12.87 11.00 -12.18
C SER A 201 -12.13 10.68 -10.87
N LEU A 202 -11.82 11.68 -10.04
CA LEU A 202 -11.32 11.50 -8.68
C LEU A 202 -12.55 11.30 -7.78
N PRO A 203 -12.84 10.06 -7.35
CA PRO A 203 -14.01 9.78 -6.53
C PRO A 203 -13.82 10.40 -5.15
N LEU A 204 -14.17 11.68 -4.99
CA LEU A 204 -13.95 12.43 -3.76
C LEU A 204 -14.56 11.70 -2.56
N GLU A 205 -15.71 11.06 -2.75
CA GLU A 205 -16.33 10.22 -1.73
C GLU A 205 -15.40 9.11 -1.24
N LEU A 206 -14.71 8.43 -2.15
CA LEU A 206 -13.73 7.40 -1.81
C LEU A 206 -12.49 7.99 -1.14
N LEU A 207 -12.03 9.18 -1.57
CA LEU A 207 -10.92 9.86 -0.91
C LEU A 207 -11.27 10.11 0.56
N PHE A 208 -12.45 10.67 0.84
CA PHE A 208 -12.88 10.95 2.19
C PHE A 208 -13.19 9.68 2.98
N ALA A 209 -13.79 8.66 2.35
CA ALA A 209 -14.10 7.38 2.99
C ALA A 209 -12.83 6.65 3.47
N TRP A 210 -11.72 6.77 2.73
CA TRP A 210 -10.46 6.08 3.05
C TRP A 210 -9.45 6.95 3.79
N PHE A 211 -9.67 8.26 3.87
CA PHE A 211 -8.82 9.15 4.66
C PHE A 211 -8.66 8.72 6.15
N PRO A 212 -9.69 8.20 6.86
CA PRO A 212 -9.51 7.64 8.20
C PRO A 212 -8.47 6.52 8.26
N LEU A 213 -8.40 5.68 7.23
CA LEU A 213 -7.42 4.59 7.14
C LEU A 213 -6.01 5.12 6.89
N PHE A 214 -5.88 6.18 6.10
CA PHE A 214 -4.60 6.87 5.92
C PHE A 214 -4.09 7.43 7.25
N VAL A 215 -4.96 8.16 7.96
CA VAL A 215 -4.63 8.71 9.29
C VAL A 215 -4.36 7.61 10.31
N LEU A 216 -5.08 6.48 10.24
CA LEU A 216 -4.81 5.29 11.05
C LEU A 216 -3.37 4.78 10.84
N GLY A 217 -2.91 4.72 9.59
CA GLY A 217 -1.52 4.40 9.27
C GLY A 217 -0.51 5.37 9.90
N ALA A 218 -0.76 6.67 9.78
CA ALA A 218 0.10 7.70 10.37
C ALA A 218 0.14 7.62 11.91
N VAL A 219 -1.02 7.41 12.55
CA VAL A 219 -1.13 7.15 14.00
C VAL A 219 -0.39 5.90 14.43
N ALA A 220 -0.51 4.82 13.65
CA ALA A 220 0.24 3.59 13.93
C ALA A 220 1.76 3.84 13.90
N ARG A 221 2.27 4.62 12.95
CA ARG A 221 3.69 5.02 12.93
C ARG A 221 4.08 5.86 14.15
N GLU A 222 3.35 6.94 14.43
CA GLU A 222 3.70 7.88 15.50
C GLU A 222 3.67 7.20 16.88
N ARG A 223 2.68 6.34 17.10
CA ARG A 223 2.55 5.54 18.32
C ARG A 223 3.50 4.35 18.36
N ARG A 224 4.38 4.19 17.36
CA ARG A 224 5.31 3.06 17.20
C ARG A 224 4.59 1.72 17.35
N TRP A 225 3.37 1.64 16.80
CA TRP A 225 2.54 0.46 16.89
C TRP A 225 3.30 -0.75 16.33
N ARG A 226 3.31 -1.82 17.11
CA ARG A 226 3.86 -3.10 16.70
C ARG A 226 2.72 -4.12 16.64
N PRO A 227 2.59 -4.87 15.54
CA PRO A 227 1.60 -5.93 15.47
C PRO A 227 1.93 -7.02 16.48
N TRP A 228 0.95 -7.41 17.29
CA TRP A 228 1.10 -8.40 18.37
C TRP A 228 1.99 -9.59 18.02
N GLU A 229 3.06 -9.78 18.78
CA GLU A 229 4.04 -10.87 18.60
C GLU A 229 3.57 -12.21 19.18
N HIS A 230 2.28 -12.33 19.53
CA HIS A 230 1.75 -13.56 20.08
C HIS A 230 1.83 -14.70 19.06
N ARG A 231 2.18 -15.91 19.51
CA ARG A 231 2.32 -17.11 18.65
C ARG A 231 1.06 -17.43 17.83
N TRP A 232 -0.11 -17.03 18.33
CA TRP A 232 -1.40 -17.23 17.66
C TRP A 232 -1.82 -16.04 16.78
N GLY A 233 -1.04 -14.96 16.74
CA GLY A 233 -1.36 -13.74 15.97
C GLY A 233 -1.59 -14.05 14.49
N GLY A 234 -0.73 -14.87 13.87
CA GLY A 234 -0.90 -15.29 12.47
C GLY A 234 -2.21 -16.02 12.22
N LEU A 235 -2.57 -16.97 13.09
CA LEU A 235 -3.83 -17.72 12.98
C LEU A 235 -5.05 -16.82 13.22
N ALA A 236 -4.99 -15.91 14.19
CA ALA A 236 -6.04 -14.92 14.41
C ALA A 236 -6.20 -13.99 13.19
N GLY A 237 -5.10 -13.58 12.57
CA GLY A 237 -5.11 -12.77 11.35
C GLY A 237 -5.78 -13.49 10.17
N VAL A 238 -5.41 -14.76 9.96
CA VAL A 238 -6.05 -15.62 8.95
C VAL A 238 -7.53 -15.84 9.25
N ALA A 239 -7.90 -16.05 10.52
CA ALA A 239 -9.29 -16.23 10.93
C ALA A 239 -10.12 -14.95 10.68
N VAL A 240 -9.58 -13.77 11.00
CA VAL A 240 -10.24 -12.48 10.71
C VAL A 240 -10.39 -12.28 9.20
N LEU A 241 -9.33 -12.53 8.42
CA LEU A 241 -9.42 -12.44 6.97
C LEU A 241 -10.46 -13.41 6.42
N ALA A 242 -10.44 -14.67 6.85
CA ALA A 242 -11.41 -15.67 6.41
C ALA A 242 -12.84 -15.22 6.76
N ALA A 243 -13.10 -14.81 8.01
CA ALA A 243 -14.42 -14.36 8.44
C ALA A 243 -14.94 -13.16 7.62
N LEU A 244 -14.09 -12.15 7.39
CA LEU A 244 -14.47 -10.93 6.68
C LEU A 244 -14.56 -11.11 5.16
N VAL A 245 -13.80 -12.04 4.59
CA VAL A 245 -13.92 -12.52 3.20
C VAL A 245 -15.22 -13.32 3.05
N TRP A 246 -15.59 -14.14 4.03
CA TRP A 246 -16.84 -14.92 3.99
C TRP A 246 -18.10 -14.08 4.17
N LEU A 247 -18.03 -12.93 4.85
CA LEU A 247 -19.20 -12.13 5.18
C LEU A 247 -19.98 -11.66 3.92
N PRO A 248 -19.38 -11.09 2.86
CA PRO A 248 -20.11 -10.75 1.64
C PRO A 248 -20.64 -11.96 0.87
N ALA A 249 -19.92 -13.09 0.90
CA ALA A 249 -20.37 -14.33 0.26
C ALA A 249 -21.62 -14.87 0.96
N ALA A 250 -21.62 -14.88 2.29
CA ALA A 250 -22.76 -15.27 3.12
C ALA A 250 -23.94 -14.29 2.93
N GLN A 251 -23.70 -12.99 2.94
CA GLN A 251 -24.74 -11.97 2.69
C GLN A 251 -25.40 -12.15 1.33
N THR A 252 -24.61 -12.35 0.27
CA THR A 252 -25.12 -12.60 -1.09
C THR A 252 -25.98 -13.85 -1.12
N ALA A 253 -25.56 -14.92 -0.45
CA ALA A 253 -26.29 -16.19 -0.47
C ALA A 253 -27.58 -16.14 0.36
N ILE A 254 -27.56 -15.46 1.52
CA ILE A 254 -28.75 -15.26 2.36
C ILE A 254 -29.78 -14.38 1.63
N ALA A 255 -29.34 -13.28 1.02
CA ALA A 255 -30.24 -12.35 0.32
C ALA A 255 -31.00 -12.99 -0.85
N ARG A 256 -30.46 -14.07 -1.43
CA ARG A 256 -31.05 -14.74 -2.61
C ARG A 256 -31.84 -15.99 -2.30
N GLY A 257 -31.90 -16.45 -1.04
CA GLY A 257 -32.64 -17.67 -0.65
C GLY A 257 -32.12 -18.98 -1.26
N GLU A 258 -31.16 -18.94 -2.18
CA GLU A 258 -30.60 -20.10 -2.88
C GLU A 258 -29.07 -20.13 -2.71
N PHE A 259 -28.60 -21.02 -1.84
CA PHE A 259 -27.18 -21.39 -1.76
C PHE A 259 -26.88 -22.46 -2.82
N SER A 260 -27.17 -22.18 -4.10
CA SER A 260 -26.75 -23.06 -5.21
C SER A 260 -25.62 -22.41 -5.99
N PRO A 261 -24.36 -22.84 -5.80
CA PRO A 261 -23.22 -22.41 -6.62
C PRO A 261 -23.40 -22.70 -8.12
N ARG A 262 -24.41 -23.50 -8.50
CA ARG A 262 -24.73 -23.85 -9.89
C ARG A 262 -25.79 -22.94 -10.53
N GLY A 263 -26.50 -22.11 -9.76
CA GLY A 263 -27.64 -21.32 -10.24
C GLY A 263 -27.34 -19.86 -10.56
N LEU A 264 -26.18 -19.33 -10.18
CA LEU A 264 -25.85 -17.93 -10.42
C LEU A 264 -25.44 -17.73 -11.89
N CYS A 265 -26.34 -17.17 -12.70
CA CYS A 265 -26.00 -16.75 -14.05
C CYS A 265 -24.80 -15.77 -14.02
N PRO A 266 -23.81 -15.88 -14.93
CA PRO A 266 -22.62 -15.02 -14.94
C PRO A 266 -22.92 -13.52 -14.91
N GLN A 267 -24.01 -13.10 -15.56
CA GLN A 267 -24.47 -11.71 -15.57
C GLN A 267 -24.92 -11.22 -14.18
N GLU A 268 -25.55 -12.07 -13.38
CA GLU A 268 -25.98 -11.71 -12.02
C GLU A 268 -24.82 -11.65 -11.02
N VAL A 269 -23.74 -12.40 -11.29
CA VAL A 269 -22.50 -12.35 -10.51
C VAL A 269 -21.72 -11.07 -10.82
N ALA A 270 -21.70 -10.66 -12.10
CA ALA A 270 -21.13 -9.38 -12.52
C ALA A 270 -21.87 -8.21 -11.88
N GLY A 271 -23.21 -8.22 -11.93
CA GLY A 271 -24.05 -7.24 -11.24
C GLY A 271 -23.81 -7.21 -9.73
N ALA A 272 -23.66 -8.37 -9.06
CA ALA A 272 -23.39 -8.43 -7.62
C ALA A 272 -22.00 -7.91 -7.22
N GLN A 273 -20.99 -8.04 -8.09
CA GLN A 273 -19.64 -7.53 -7.84
C GLN A 273 -19.58 -6.01 -8.07
N GLN A 274 -20.24 -5.53 -9.14
CA GLN A 274 -20.44 -4.11 -9.34
C GLN A 274 -21.18 -3.52 -8.13
N GLN A 275 -22.26 -4.19 -7.69
CA GLN A 275 -23.01 -3.84 -6.48
C GLN A 275 -22.20 -3.88 -5.20
N MET A 276 -21.14 -4.70 -5.06
CA MET A 276 -20.30 -4.71 -3.85
C MET A 276 -19.27 -3.58 -3.85
N TRP A 277 -18.75 -3.21 -5.04
CA TRP A 277 -17.96 -2.00 -5.23
C TRP A 277 -18.83 -0.77 -4.99
N GLU A 278 -20.05 -0.76 -5.53
CA GLU A 278 -21.09 0.22 -5.30
C GLU A 278 -21.49 0.25 -3.82
N TYR A 279 -21.72 -0.86 -3.14
CA TYR A 279 -22.12 -0.87 -1.73
C TYR A 279 -21.10 -0.21 -0.78
N LEU A 280 -19.84 -0.07 -1.18
CA LEU A 280 -18.82 0.70 -0.46
C LEU A 280 -18.59 2.11 -1.05
N SER A 281 -18.76 2.29 -2.36
CA SER A 281 -18.45 3.52 -3.09
C SER A 281 -19.67 4.29 -3.58
N ASP A 282 -20.68 3.61 -4.08
CA ASP A 282 -21.98 4.07 -4.54
C ASP A 282 -23.12 3.67 -3.56
N MET A 283 -23.36 4.55 -2.60
CA MET A 283 -24.46 4.38 -1.64
C MET A 283 -25.84 4.42 -2.33
N ASP A 284 -25.92 4.73 -3.63
CA ASP A 284 -27.19 4.78 -4.33
C ASP A 284 -27.84 3.40 -4.45
N ALA A 285 -27.05 2.32 -4.44
CA ALA A 285 -27.56 0.95 -4.32
C ALA A 285 -28.32 0.70 -3.00
N VAL A 286 -28.03 1.48 -1.95
CA VAL A 286 -28.69 1.40 -0.64
C VAL A 286 -29.88 2.37 -0.57
N ASN A 287 -30.06 3.29 -1.53
CA ASN A 287 -31.19 4.23 -1.55
C ASN A 287 -32.53 3.50 -1.55
N GLY A 288 -32.62 2.36 -2.24
CA GLY A 288 -33.83 1.54 -2.24
C GLY A 288 -34.18 0.95 -0.86
N LEU A 289 -33.20 0.79 0.03
CA LEU A 289 -33.38 0.22 1.37
C LEU A 289 -33.66 1.29 2.43
N VAL A 290 -32.95 2.42 2.39
CA VAL A 290 -32.99 3.42 3.47
C VAL A 290 -33.53 4.79 3.05
N GLY A 291 -33.78 5.02 1.76
CA GLY A 291 -34.25 6.30 1.24
C GLY A 291 -33.19 7.42 1.19
N ASP A 292 -33.63 8.61 0.77
CA ASP A 292 -32.79 9.83 0.64
C ASP A 292 -33.09 10.94 1.66
N ASP A 293 -33.99 10.64 2.59
CA ASP A 293 -34.34 11.49 3.71
C ASP A 293 -33.19 11.58 4.73
N PHE A 294 -33.39 12.33 5.81
CA PHE A 294 -32.37 12.51 6.84
C PHE A 294 -31.91 11.17 7.43
N PHE A 295 -32.85 10.27 7.74
CA PHE A 295 -32.55 8.95 8.31
C PHE A 295 -31.79 8.06 7.34
N GLY A 296 -32.17 8.05 6.05
CA GLY A 296 -31.46 7.35 5.01
C GLY A 296 -30.01 7.81 4.85
N ARG A 297 -29.76 9.12 4.94
CA ARG A 297 -28.39 9.67 4.92
C ARG A 297 -27.59 9.24 6.15
N VAL A 298 -28.18 9.31 7.34
CA VAL A 298 -27.53 8.85 8.57
C VAL A 298 -27.20 7.36 8.48
N ALA A 299 -28.12 6.53 7.98
CA ALA A 299 -27.89 5.10 7.81
C ALA A 299 -26.74 4.80 6.83
N LYS A 300 -26.71 5.47 5.66
CA LYS A 300 -25.60 5.37 4.69
C LYS A 300 -24.27 5.78 5.31
N THR A 301 -24.27 6.85 6.10
CA THR A 301 -23.09 7.31 6.85
C THR A 301 -22.61 6.28 7.87
N LEU A 302 -23.49 5.73 8.69
CA LEU A 302 -23.16 4.68 9.66
C LEU A 302 -22.61 3.44 8.95
N LEU A 303 -23.22 3.05 7.83
CA LEU A 303 -22.79 1.93 7.02
C LEU A 303 -21.39 2.15 6.42
N ARG A 304 -21.09 3.34 5.91
CA ARG A 304 -19.75 3.72 5.44
C ARG A 304 -18.71 3.66 6.56
N MET A 305 -19.03 4.15 7.76
CA MET A 305 -18.12 4.02 8.91
C MET A 305 -17.90 2.55 9.28
N PHE A 306 -18.96 1.75 9.35
CA PHE A 306 -18.85 0.33 9.64
C PHE A 306 -17.99 -0.39 8.59
N ALA A 307 -18.16 -0.06 7.31
CA ALA A 307 -17.35 -0.57 6.22
C ALA A 307 -15.86 -0.26 6.38
N SER A 308 -15.49 1.00 6.64
CA SER A 308 -14.09 1.37 6.89
C SER A 308 -13.53 0.66 8.13
N LEU A 309 -14.36 0.34 9.12
CA LEU A 309 -13.92 -0.39 10.31
C LEU A 309 -13.62 -1.85 9.97
N VAL A 310 -14.51 -2.48 9.20
CA VAL A 310 -14.27 -3.83 8.63
C VAL A 310 -12.99 -3.83 7.80
N GLN A 311 -12.76 -2.82 6.97
CA GLN A 311 -11.53 -2.66 6.20
C GLN A 311 -10.30 -2.57 7.10
N ALA A 312 -10.34 -1.76 8.17
CA ALA A 312 -9.27 -1.68 9.15
C ALA A 312 -8.98 -3.02 9.84
N CYS A 313 -10.03 -3.79 10.18
CA CYS A 313 -9.89 -5.15 10.71
C CYS A 313 -9.24 -6.09 9.70
N CYS A 314 -9.57 -6.01 8.41
CA CYS A 314 -8.90 -6.78 7.37
C CYS A 314 -7.41 -6.39 7.23
N VAL A 315 -7.06 -5.11 7.27
CA VAL A 315 -5.65 -4.67 7.23
C VAL A 315 -4.90 -5.22 8.45
N TRP A 316 -5.52 -5.17 9.62
CA TRP A 316 -4.96 -5.79 10.82
C TRP A 316 -4.77 -7.30 10.64
N GLY A 317 -5.78 -8.01 10.12
CA GLY A 317 -5.71 -9.45 9.88
C GLY A 317 -4.60 -9.83 8.90
N LEU A 318 -4.45 -9.04 7.82
CA LEU A 318 -3.35 -9.17 6.86
C LEU A 318 -1.99 -8.97 7.51
N LEU A 319 -1.81 -7.90 8.28
CA LEU A 319 -0.54 -7.62 8.95
C LEU A 319 -0.18 -8.71 9.96
N GLN A 320 -1.18 -9.30 10.63
CA GLN A 320 -0.95 -10.41 11.54
C GLN A 320 -0.61 -11.72 10.82
N ALA A 321 -1.28 -12.00 9.70
CA ALA A 321 -1.02 -13.18 8.87
C ALA A 321 0.32 -13.10 8.10
N THR A 322 0.82 -11.89 7.86
CA THR A 322 2.05 -11.68 7.10
C THR A 322 3.28 -12.12 7.92
N PRO A 323 4.20 -12.91 7.33
CA PRO A 323 5.44 -13.28 7.99
C PRO A 323 6.28 -12.05 8.37
N ARG A 324 6.81 -12.01 9.59
CA ARG A 324 7.68 -10.93 10.08
C ARG A 324 9.15 -11.11 9.70
N ARG A 325 9.57 -12.36 9.47
CA ARG A 325 10.95 -12.71 9.12
C ARG A 325 11.31 -12.25 7.71
N ARG A 326 12.60 -11.97 7.49
CA ARG A 326 13.14 -11.70 6.16
C ARG A 326 12.99 -12.94 5.28
N LEU A 327 12.10 -12.86 4.30
CA LEU A 327 11.91 -13.89 3.29
C LEU A 327 12.52 -13.35 2.00
N ARG A 328 13.72 -13.82 1.63
CA ARG A 328 14.55 -13.18 0.57
C ARG A 328 13.75 -12.83 -0.70
N ILE A 329 12.92 -13.75 -1.18
CA ILE A 329 12.10 -13.55 -2.37
C ILE A 329 10.93 -12.60 -2.06
N VAL A 330 10.07 -12.94 -1.10
CA VAL A 330 8.87 -12.17 -0.75
C VAL A 330 9.20 -10.73 -0.36
N THR A 331 10.16 -10.52 0.55
CA THR A 331 10.60 -9.19 0.99
C THR A 331 11.21 -8.41 -0.19
N GLY A 332 12.06 -9.07 -1.01
CA GLY A 332 12.69 -8.43 -2.16
C GLY A 332 11.68 -8.01 -3.24
N CYS A 333 10.69 -8.86 -3.51
CA CYS A 333 9.60 -8.59 -4.43
C CYS A 333 8.67 -7.49 -3.88
N GLY A 334 8.38 -7.52 -2.57
CA GLY A 334 7.59 -6.50 -1.86
C GLY A 334 8.10 -5.08 -2.02
N ARG A 335 9.42 -4.88 -1.96
CA ARG A 335 10.07 -3.57 -2.21
C ARG A 335 9.88 -3.05 -3.63
N ARG A 336 9.71 -3.96 -4.59
CA ARG A 336 9.57 -3.67 -6.02
C ARG A 336 8.14 -3.84 -6.52
N SER A 337 7.20 -3.98 -5.59
CA SER A 337 5.82 -4.30 -5.89
C SER A 337 5.10 -3.20 -6.68
N LEU A 338 5.55 -1.94 -6.60
CA LEU A 338 5.00 -0.85 -7.40
C LEU A 338 5.10 -1.13 -8.92
N ALA A 339 6.15 -1.83 -9.38
CA ALA A 339 6.24 -2.20 -10.79
C ALA A 339 5.11 -3.15 -11.21
N ASN A 340 4.84 -4.19 -10.42
CA ASN A 340 3.70 -5.06 -10.70
C ASN A 340 2.37 -4.30 -10.61
N TYR A 341 2.23 -3.37 -9.65
CA TYR A 341 1.04 -2.53 -9.56
C TYR A 341 0.79 -1.72 -10.84
N LEU A 342 1.81 -1.08 -11.42
CA LEU A 342 1.64 -0.27 -12.63
C LEU A 342 1.51 -1.11 -13.91
N PHE A 343 2.25 -2.23 -14.00
CA PHE A 343 2.38 -2.98 -15.25
C PHE A 343 1.58 -4.28 -15.31
N HIS A 344 0.81 -4.65 -14.27
CA HIS A 344 -0.08 -5.81 -14.34
C HIS A 344 -1.09 -5.78 -15.50
N PRO A 345 -1.58 -4.62 -16.00
CA PRO A 345 -2.45 -4.63 -17.18
C PRO A 345 -1.74 -5.19 -18.43
N LEU A 346 -0.43 -4.99 -18.57
CA LEU A 346 0.36 -5.62 -19.64
C LEU A 346 0.40 -7.15 -19.51
N SER A 347 0.40 -7.66 -18.28
CA SER A 347 0.28 -9.09 -18.01
C SER A 347 -1.06 -9.63 -18.51
N GLY A 348 -2.15 -8.90 -18.28
CA GLY A 348 -3.48 -9.22 -18.82
C GLY A 348 -3.47 -9.26 -20.35
N VAL A 349 -2.91 -8.26 -21.02
CA VAL A 349 -2.77 -8.25 -22.48
C VAL A 349 -1.97 -9.47 -22.97
N LEU A 350 -0.84 -9.78 -22.32
CA LEU A 350 -0.02 -10.96 -22.65
C LEU A 350 -0.79 -12.27 -22.48
N ILE A 351 -1.54 -12.43 -21.40
CA ILE A 351 -2.37 -13.63 -21.14
C ILE A 351 -3.48 -13.75 -22.19
N SER A 352 -4.03 -12.62 -22.62
CA SER A 352 -5.01 -12.60 -23.69
C SER A 352 -4.41 -13.05 -25.03
N PHE A 353 -3.16 -12.72 -25.33
CA PHE A 353 -2.47 -13.21 -26.54
C PHE A 353 -2.28 -14.72 -26.55
N LEU A 354 -2.19 -15.35 -25.38
CA LEU A 354 -2.17 -16.81 -25.26
C LEU A 354 -3.54 -17.45 -25.56
N GLY A 355 -4.58 -16.66 -25.79
CA GLY A 355 -5.95 -17.15 -26.01
C GLY A 355 -6.67 -17.57 -24.72
N ALA A 356 -6.09 -17.29 -23.55
CA ALA A 356 -6.63 -17.74 -22.27
C ALA A 356 -8.02 -17.14 -21.96
N TYR A 357 -8.31 -15.93 -22.42
CA TYR A 357 -9.61 -15.28 -22.23
C TYR A 357 -10.61 -15.51 -23.37
N GLY A 358 -10.23 -16.28 -24.40
CA GLY A 358 -11.03 -16.43 -25.62
C GLY A 358 -10.79 -15.32 -26.67
N PRO A 359 -11.53 -15.37 -27.79
CA PRO A 359 -11.41 -14.39 -28.87
C PRO A 359 -11.88 -12.99 -28.44
N PRO A 360 -11.32 -11.89 -29.00
CA PRO A 360 -11.60 -10.53 -28.53
C PRO A 360 -13.04 -10.05 -28.76
N ARG A 361 -13.66 -10.37 -29.90
CA ARG A 361 -14.92 -9.76 -30.39
C ARG A 361 -16.08 -10.74 -30.58
N ALA A 362 -15.91 -11.99 -30.20
CA ALA A 362 -17.01 -12.93 -30.17
C ALA A 362 -17.41 -13.14 -28.71
N ASP A 363 -18.65 -13.54 -28.44
CA ASP A 363 -19.10 -14.12 -27.16
C ASP A 363 -18.37 -15.45 -26.82
N GLY A 364 -17.15 -15.61 -27.33
CA GLY A 364 -16.31 -16.78 -27.21
C GLY A 364 -16.01 -16.99 -25.74
N THR A 365 -16.57 -18.07 -25.23
CA THR A 365 -16.25 -18.59 -23.91
C THR A 365 -14.75 -18.85 -23.83
N ALA A 366 -14.12 -18.40 -22.75
CA ALA A 366 -12.75 -18.77 -22.48
C ALA A 366 -12.60 -20.31 -22.50
N PRO A 367 -11.50 -20.85 -23.05
CA PRO A 367 -11.30 -22.29 -23.08
C PRO A 367 -11.23 -22.85 -21.66
N TRP A 368 -11.55 -24.13 -21.48
CA TRP A 368 -11.56 -24.79 -20.16
C TRP A 368 -10.20 -24.69 -19.42
N TRP A 369 -9.10 -24.58 -20.17
CA TRP A 369 -7.74 -24.43 -19.64
C TRP A 369 -7.36 -22.97 -19.38
N GLY A 370 -8.15 -22.01 -19.89
CA GLY A 370 -7.85 -20.58 -19.87
C GLY A 370 -7.66 -20.04 -18.46
N GLU A 371 -8.54 -20.43 -17.53
CA GLU A 371 -8.48 -19.99 -16.14
C GLU A 371 -7.18 -20.48 -15.46
N LEU A 372 -6.81 -21.74 -15.66
CA LEU A 372 -5.57 -22.31 -15.13
C LEU A 372 -4.34 -21.57 -15.68
N VAL A 373 -4.29 -21.35 -16.99
CA VAL A 373 -3.19 -20.61 -17.63
C VAL A 373 -3.11 -19.18 -17.11
N ALA A 374 -4.25 -18.50 -16.96
CA ALA A 374 -4.27 -17.13 -16.45
C ALA A 374 -3.80 -17.05 -14.99
N VAL A 375 -4.16 -18.01 -14.13
CA VAL A 375 -3.65 -18.08 -12.75
C VAL A 375 -2.14 -18.27 -12.75
N LEU A 376 -1.63 -19.25 -13.50
CA LEU A 376 -0.19 -19.52 -13.58
C LEU A 376 0.58 -18.33 -14.14
N MET A 377 0.09 -17.74 -15.22
CA MET A 377 0.72 -16.59 -15.86
C MET A 377 0.63 -15.33 -15.01
N THR A 378 -0.44 -15.13 -14.24
CA THR A 378 -0.51 -14.06 -13.22
C THR A 378 0.64 -14.20 -12.22
N VAL A 379 0.91 -15.42 -11.75
CA VAL A 379 2.00 -15.67 -10.80
C VAL A 379 3.34 -15.33 -11.44
N VAL A 380 3.59 -15.87 -12.63
CA VAL A 380 4.84 -15.69 -13.37
C VAL A 380 5.08 -14.22 -13.69
N THR A 381 4.10 -13.53 -14.26
CA THR A 381 4.20 -12.12 -14.64
C THR A 381 4.31 -11.22 -13.41
N SER A 382 3.60 -11.50 -12.32
CA SER A 382 3.74 -10.74 -11.08
C SER A 382 5.15 -10.85 -10.50
N LEU A 383 5.72 -12.05 -10.48
CA LEU A 383 7.10 -12.25 -10.05
C LEU A 383 8.09 -11.59 -11.00
N LEU A 384 7.86 -11.68 -12.31
CA LEU A 384 8.68 -11.05 -13.36
C LEU A 384 8.78 -9.54 -13.13
N TRP A 385 7.65 -8.83 -12.99
CA TRP A 385 7.63 -7.39 -12.74
C TRP A 385 8.32 -7.00 -11.43
N MET A 386 8.37 -7.91 -10.46
CA MET A 386 9.05 -7.71 -9.17
C MET A 386 10.52 -8.20 -9.16
N THR A 387 11.08 -8.62 -10.30
CA THR A 387 12.51 -8.99 -10.41
C THR A 387 13.42 -7.76 -10.37
N PRO A 388 14.72 -7.91 -10.00
CA PRO A 388 15.67 -6.81 -10.04
C PRO A 388 15.86 -6.22 -11.44
N TRP A 389 15.86 -7.07 -12.48
CA TRP A 389 15.98 -6.59 -13.86
C TRP A 389 14.77 -5.76 -14.23
N ALA A 390 13.55 -6.29 -14.06
CA ALA A 390 12.34 -5.62 -14.53
C ALA A 390 12.22 -4.25 -13.84
N TRP A 391 12.44 -4.23 -12.52
CA TRP A 391 12.53 -3.00 -11.75
C TRP A 391 13.55 -2.01 -12.31
N LYS A 392 14.77 -2.46 -12.64
CA LYS A 392 15.79 -1.59 -13.24
C LYS A 392 15.33 -1.04 -14.58
N ALA A 393 14.71 -1.86 -15.43
CA ALA A 393 14.22 -1.45 -16.74
C ALA A 393 13.11 -0.40 -16.64
N VAL A 394 12.20 -0.54 -15.66
CA VAL A 394 11.08 0.40 -15.46
C VAL A 394 11.35 1.48 -14.42
N SER A 395 12.56 1.51 -13.84
CA SER A 395 12.93 2.40 -12.73
C SER A 395 12.68 3.87 -13.04
N LEU A 396 12.89 4.31 -14.27
CA LEU A 396 12.60 5.67 -14.69
C LEU A 396 11.11 6.07 -14.46
N VAL A 397 10.20 5.09 -14.57
CA VAL A 397 8.76 5.28 -14.37
C VAL A 397 8.36 5.09 -12.91
N VAL A 398 8.83 4.02 -12.25
CA VAL A 398 8.39 3.63 -10.89
C VAL A 398 9.19 4.33 -9.78
N ASP A 399 10.41 4.75 -10.06
CA ASP A 399 11.37 5.33 -9.12
C ASP A 399 12.25 6.38 -9.84
N PRO A 400 11.63 7.46 -10.36
CA PRO A 400 12.35 8.45 -11.15
C PRO A 400 13.48 9.06 -10.29
N PRO A 401 14.72 9.16 -10.81
CA PRO A 401 15.83 9.72 -10.06
C PRO A 401 15.67 11.23 -9.92
N LEU A 402 14.93 11.71 -8.92
CA LEU A 402 14.67 13.15 -8.74
C LEU A 402 15.84 13.95 -8.15
N GLY A 403 16.94 13.28 -7.80
CA GLY A 403 18.09 13.92 -7.15
C GLY A 403 18.75 15.03 -7.98
N TRP A 404 18.60 15.02 -9.31
CA TRP A 404 19.10 16.11 -10.17
C TRP A 404 18.19 17.33 -10.19
N LEU A 405 16.86 17.13 -10.08
CA LEU A 405 15.86 18.21 -9.99
C LEU A 405 15.87 18.88 -8.62
N LEU A 406 16.02 18.08 -7.57
CA LEU A 406 15.92 18.51 -6.18
C LEU A 406 17.30 18.63 -5.53
N ARG A 407 18.29 19.17 -6.26
CA ARG A 407 19.65 19.35 -5.72
C ARG A 407 19.55 20.11 -4.39
N PRO A 408 20.06 19.54 -3.29
CA PRO A 408 20.13 20.29 -2.04
C PRO A 408 20.94 21.55 -2.32
N ALA A 409 20.39 22.71 -1.98
CA ALA A 409 21.13 23.97 -2.04
C ALA A 409 22.47 23.75 -1.37
N SER A 410 23.55 23.79 -2.15
CA SER A 410 24.89 23.51 -1.66
C SER A 410 25.16 24.48 -0.51
N PRO A 411 25.54 24.02 0.69
CA PRO A 411 25.77 24.89 1.84
C PRO A 411 26.92 25.89 1.64
N LYS A 412 27.63 25.82 0.50
CA LYS A 412 28.70 26.75 0.10
C LYS A 412 28.31 28.24 0.04
N GLY A 413 27.04 28.60 0.18
CA GLY A 413 26.60 30.00 0.29
C GLY A 413 26.38 30.50 1.72
N ALA A 414 26.33 29.64 2.74
CA ALA A 414 26.02 30.04 4.11
C ALA A 414 27.27 30.40 4.93
N GLU A 415 28.45 29.86 4.58
CA GLU A 415 29.72 30.20 5.24
C GLU A 415 30.26 31.59 4.82
N GLY A 416 29.79 32.14 3.69
CA GLY A 416 30.20 33.48 3.24
C GLY A 416 29.45 34.65 3.89
N ALA A 417 28.29 34.39 4.52
CA ALA A 417 27.44 35.45 5.09
C ALA A 417 27.67 35.68 6.60
N LEU A 418 28.30 34.75 7.31
CA LEU A 418 28.63 34.90 8.74
C LEU A 418 30.10 35.29 8.98
N GLY A 419 30.93 35.36 7.93
CA GLY A 419 32.35 35.73 8.02
C GLY A 419 32.65 37.22 7.88
N ALA A 420 31.66 38.08 7.61
CA ALA A 420 31.88 39.50 7.33
C ALA A 420 31.66 40.44 8.54
N GLU A 421 31.20 39.95 9.69
CA GLU A 421 30.99 40.77 10.92
C GLU A 421 31.94 40.44 12.08
N ALA A 422 32.94 39.57 11.92
CA ALA A 422 33.94 39.29 12.95
C ALA A 422 35.21 40.17 12.79
N GLY A 423 35.01 41.45 12.47
CA GLY A 423 36.05 42.46 12.31
C GLY A 423 35.93 43.57 13.34
N THR A 424 36.08 43.26 14.63
CA THR A 424 36.45 44.27 15.63
C THR A 424 37.40 43.64 16.65
N PRO A 425 38.70 43.96 16.62
CA PRO A 425 39.63 43.51 17.64
C PRO A 425 39.38 44.33 18.90
N LEU A 426 38.84 43.70 19.94
CA LEU A 426 38.89 44.24 21.30
C LEU A 426 40.18 43.77 21.95
N ASP A 427 41.22 44.60 21.78
CA ASP A 427 42.33 44.67 22.73
C ASP A 427 41.78 45.15 24.08
N ALA A 428 41.71 44.27 25.07
CA ALA A 428 41.63 44.69 26.47
C ALA A 428 42.21 43.61 27.40
N CYS A 429 43.37 43.94 27.94
CA CYS A 429 44.02 43.40 29.13
C CYS A 429 43.08 43.14 30.33
N GLY A 430 43.49 42.21 31.20
CA GLY A 430 43.10 42.17 32.62
C GLY A 430 42.80 40.77 33.12
N SER A 431 43.83 40.03 33.54
CA SER A 431 44.17 39.81 34.96
C SER A 431 43.24 38.83 35.71
N THR A 432 43.79 37.64 35.94
CA THR A 432 43.72 36.87 37.20
C THR A 432 42.86 37.45 38.33
N GLU A 433 41.79 36.75 38.71
CA GLU A 433 41.44 36.65 40.13
C GLU A 433 40.84 35.28 40.44
N ARG A 434 41.60 34.55 41.27
CA ARG A 434 41.27 33.30 41.93
C ARG A 434 40.54 33.69 43.21
N ARG A 435 39.26 33.33 43.37
CA ARG A 435 38.58 33.38 44.66
C ARG A 435 38.25 31.98 45.12
N ASP A 436 39.08 31.52 46.05
CA ASP A 436 38.63 30.69 47.17
C ASP A 436 37.90 31.61 48.18
N VAL A 437 36.90 31.08 48.91
CA VAL A 437 36.53 31.41 50.31
C VAL A 437 35.14 30.81 50.67
N GLU A 438 35.19 29.90 51.66
CA GLU A 438 34.30 29.65 52.83
C GLU A 438 32.77 29.49 52.62
N SER A 439 32.08 28.44 53.06
CA SER A 439 31.96 27.75 54.38
C SER A 439 31.29 28.58 55.50
N GLY A 440 30.03 28.21 55.81
CA GLY A 440 29.21 28.64 56.95
C GLY A 440 27.74 28.64 56.53
N GLY A 441 26.77 27.96 57.14
CA GLY A 441 26.63 27.43 58.50
C GLY A 441 25.32 27.99 59.08
N ASP A 442 24.32 27.12 59.24
CA ASP A 442 23.11 27.20 60.10
C ASP A 442 22.12 28.38 59.86
N ASP A 443 20.79 28.28 59.98
CA ASP A 443 19.96 27.52 60.89
C ASP A 443 18.47 27.45 60.44
N ALA A 444 17.83 26.35 60.84
CA ALA A 444 16.42 26.13 61.24
C ALA A 444 15.20 26.83 60.58
N GLY A 445 14.25 26.01 60.12
CA GLY A 445 12.83 26.41 59.94
C GLY A 445 11.97 25.33 59.29
N GLY A 446 11.39 24.43 60.10
CA GLY A 446 10.69 23.23 59.64
C GLY A 446 9.21 23.34 59.26
N ARG A 447 8.73 22.21 58.71
CA ARG A 447 7.34 21.76 58.40
C ARG A 447 6.71 22.38 57.15
N GLY A 448 6.22 21.63 56.16
CA GLY A 448 6.09 20.18 55.98
C GLY A 448 5.01 19.87 54.92
N ALA A 449 5.30 18.89 54.07
CA ALA A 449 4.42 18.07 53.20
C ALA A 449 3.69 18.76 52.03
N ALA A 450 3.62 18.21 50.80
CA ALA A 450 3.78 16.83 50.36
C ALA A 450 4.37 16.70 48.94
N ASN A 451 5.16 15.63 48.78
CA ASN A 451 5.90 15.17 47.61
C ASN A 451 5.03 14.35 46.64
N ALA A 452 5.45 14.31 45.37
CA ALA A 452 5.54 13.06 44.60
C ALA A 452 6.62 13.21 43.51
N GLU A 453 7.75 12.53 43.73
CA GLU A 453 8.97 12.55 42.94
C GLU A 453 8.94 11.59 41.74
N CYS A 454 9.76 11.96 40.75
CA CYS A 454 10.34 11.11 39.72
C CYS A 454 11.14 9.95 40.33
N ALA A 455 10.87 8.73 39.87
CA ALA A 455 11.75 7.58 40.10
C ALA A 455 12.60 7.31 38.85
N VAL A 456 13.90 7.58 38.96
CA VAL A 456 14.96 7.07 38.09
C VAL A 456 15.44 5.75 38.71
N TRP A 457 15.40 4.66 37.95
CA TRP A 457 16.08 3.41 38.30
C TRP A 457 17.45 3.39 37.66
N ALA A 458 18.49 3.38 38.50
CA ALA A 458 19.84 3.00 38.16
C ALA A 458 20.13 1.67 38.86
N ASP A 459 20.39 0.63 38.08
CA ASP A 459 21.04 -0.59 38.57
C ASP A 459 22.47 -0.62 38.02
N ALA A 460 23.41 -0.79 38.95
CA ALA A 460 24.82 -0.98 38.69
C ALA A 460 25.13 -2.47 38.53
N ALA A 461 25.74 -2.85 37.42
CA ALA A 461 26.48 -4.10 37.28
C ALA A 461 27.66 -3.91 36.29
N THR A 462 28.84 -3.66 36.86
CA THR A 462 30.17 -4.15 36.46
C THR A 462 30.58 -4.22 34.98
N GLY A 463 31.57 -3.39 34.61
CA GLY A 463 32.64 -3.72 33.65
C GLY A 463 32.69 -2.87 32.37
N PRO A 464 33.77 -2.09 32.12
CA PRO A 464 33.89 -1.30 30.90
C PRO A 464 34.46 -2.15 29.75
N PRO A 465 33.93 -2.08 28.51
CA PRO A 465 34.70 -2.49 27.36
C PRO A 465 35.54 -1.30 26.86
N ALA A 466 36.85 -1.51 26.88
CA ALA A 466 37.84 -0.64 26.28
C ALA A 466 37.54 -0.38 24.80
N VAL A 467 37.58 0.89 24.42
CA VAL A 467 37.67 1.34 23.02
C VAL A 467 39.03 0.90 22.48
N ARG A 468 39.06 -0.16 21.69
CA ARG A 468 40.18 -0.47 20.78
C ARG A 468 39.70 -0.33 19.34
N CYS A 469 40.02 0.81 18.73
CA CYS A 469 40.14 0.92 17.29
C CYS A 469 41.31 0.02 16.85
N GLY A 470 40.97 -1.15 16.32
CA GLY A 470 41.92 -2.06 15.68
C GLY A 470 41.43 -2.43 14.30
N CYS A 471 41.73 -1.60 13.31
CA CYS A 471 41.71 -2.01 11.91
C CYS A 471 42.89 -2.97 11.70
N ALA A 472 42.61 -4.27 11.69
CA ALA A 472 43.54 -5.28 11.19
C ALA A 472 42.77 -6.19 10.22
N CYS A 473 42.93 -5.91 8.93
CA CYS A 473 42.66 -6.86 7.86
C CYS A 473 43.63 -8.04 8.02
N ALA A 474 43.17 -9.13 8.61
CA ALA A 474 43.86 -10.41 8.56
C ALA A 474 43.06 -11.35 7.66
N CYS A 475 43.48 -11.45 6.40
CA CYS A 475 43.16 -12.61 5.56
C CYS A 475 43.89 -13.81 6.16
N ALA A 476 43.16 -14.67 6.87
CA ALA A 476 43.70 -15.92 7.39
C ALA A 476 42.94 -17.10 6.77
N HIS A 477 43.75 -18.03 6.27
CA HIS A 477 43.42 -19.28 5.61
C HIS A 477 42.30 -20.10 6.28
N LEU A 478 41.36 -20.57 5.47
CA LEU A 478 40.48 -21.71 5.79
C LEU A 478 41.19 -23.02 5.42
N PRO A 479 41.35 -23.98 6.33
CA PRO A 479 41.58 -25.36 5.95
C PRO A 479 40.24 -26.07 5.67
N ALA A 480 40.31 -27.05 4.77
CA ALA A 480 39.22 -27.88 4.29
C ALA A 480 38.43 -28.58 5.42
N ALA A 481 37.11 -28.64 5.28
CA ALA A 481 36.25 -29.51 6.06
C ALA A 481 35.98 -30.82 5.27
N PRO A 482 36.11 -32.01 5.90
CA PRO A 482 35.75 -33.26 5.28
C PRO A 482 34.25 -33.56 5.41
N THR A 483 33.84 -34.46 4.53
CA THR A 483 32.52 -35.02 4.28
C THR A 483 31.91 -35.83 5.44
N SER A 484 30.57 -35.97 5.35
CA SER A 484 29.72 -37.06 5.87
C SER A 484 29.18 -36.97 7.31
N ARG A 485 27.84 -36.77 7.40
CA ARG A 485 26.92 -37.38 8.38
C ARG A 485 25.63 -37.66 7.61
N VAL A 486 25.37 -38.93 7.22
CA VAL A 486 24.54 -39.90 7.94
C VAL A 486 23.15 -39.34 8.27
N LEU A 487 22.20 -39.67 7.40
CA LEU A 487 20.76 -39.58 7.63
C LEU A 487 20.39 -40.72 8.61
N GLU A 488 20.17 -40.39 9.88
CA GLU A 488 19.43 -41.27 10.78
C GLU A 488 17.93 -41.10 10.53
N ALA A 489 17.28 -42.22 10.24
CA ALA A 489 15.85 -42.35 10.11
C ALA A 489 15.18 -42.27 11.49
N ALA A 490 14.15 -41.44 11.62
CA ALA A 490 13.20 -41.51 12.73
C ALA A 490 11.94 -42.28 12.26
N PRO A 491 11.46 -43.28 13.03
CA PRO A 491 10.28 -44.06 12.68
C PRO A 491 9.00 -43.44 13.28
N GLY A 492 7.87 -43.67 12.60
CA GLY A 492 6.56 -43.76 13.26
C GLY A 492 5.63 -42.55 13.12
N ILE A 493 4.82 -42.53 12.05
CA ILE A 493 3.47 -41.95 12.08
C ILE A 493 2.54 -42.94 11.35
N PRO A 494 1.46 -43.44 11.99
CA PRO A 494 0.59 -44.44 11.39
C PRO A 494 -0.26 -43.87 10.26
N ALA A 495 -0.34 -44.64 9.18
CA ALA A 495 -1.21 -44.44 8.05
C ALA A 495 -2.66 -44.82 8.41
N SER A 496 -3.49 -43.82 8.72
CA SER A 496 -4.95 -43.98 8.72
C SER A 496 -5.67 -42.62 8.63
N ALA A 497 -5.69 -42.00 7.45
CA ALA A 497 -6.73 -41.03 7.03
C ALA A 497 -6.52 -40.60 5.56
N ALA A 498 -6.61 -41.56 4.64
CA ALA A 498 -6.69 -41.30 3.20
C ALA A 498 -7.64 -42.30 2.56
N ALA A 499 -8.95 -42.07 2.68
CA ALA A 499 -9.99 -42.66 1.83
C ALA A 499 -11.36 -42.08 2.19
N ALA A 500 -11.76 -40.98 1.54
CA ALA A 500 -13.16 -40.69 1.26
C ALA A 500 -13.25 -39.60 0.19
N PHE A 501 -14.12 -39.82 -0.79
CA PHE A 501 -14.50 -38.94 -1.90
C PHE A 501 -13.63 -38.92 -3.17
N VAL A 502 -13.60 -40.08 -3.82
CA VAL A 502 -13.73 -40.19 -5.28
C VAL A 502 -15.02 -40.96 -5.57
N GLY A 503 -15.90 -40.41 -6.40
CA GLY A 503 -16.96 -41.15 -7.09
C GLY A 503 -18.38 -40.61 -6.88
N GLY A 504 -18.95 -40.01 -7.93
CA GLY A 504 -20.39 -39.76 -8.02
C GLY A 504 -20.80 -38.73 -9.08
N ALA A 505 -20.82 -39.19 -10.35
CA ALA A 505 -21.56 -38.71 -11.53
C ALA A 505 -21.58 -37.20 -11.87
#